data_AF-A0ABD0YH77-F1
#
_entry.id   AF-A0ABD0YH77-F1
#
_cell.length_a   1.000
_cell.length_b   1.000
_cell.length_c   1.000
_cell.angle_alpha   90.00
_cell.angle_beta   90.00
_cell.angle_gamma   90.00
#
_symmetry.space_group_name_H-M   'P 1'
#
loop_
_entity.id
_entity.type
_entity.pdbx_description
1 polymer ?
#
loop_
_entity_poly.entity_id
_entity_poly.type
_entity_poly.pdbx_seq_one_letter_code
_entity_poly.pdbx_strand_id
1 'polypeptide(L)'
;SLKIYDPASQEGTNPCHGPDRGGCPHLCLPVSPTTRVCKCATGYAQDPTNETNCIGVSEFLMYSINWEIRGLPIPSPDSPPPVLGPISRVSMATSVDFEYCLAVDWVAHNLYWTDLKMKVIETCRTNGSFRYVVIPTGLDSPYSVAVDPPKGLLFWSDTGKQPSISRSALDGTSRAVVTDTVAGGVNDIALDYEVR
;
A
#
# COMPACT_ATOMS: atom_id res chain seq x y z
N SER A 1 -25.08 -9.24 21.68
CA SER A 1 -25.06 -9.38 23.15
C SER A 1 -24.83 -8.01 23.75
N LEU A 2 -25.46 -7.70 24.89
CA LEU A 2 -25.21 -6.48 25.64
C LEU A 2 -23.94 -6.70 26.50
N LYS A 3 -23.00 -5.74 26.51
CA LYS A 3 -21.86 -5.72 27.44
C LYS A 3 -21.94 -4.46 28.29
N ILE A 4 -21.68 -4.60 29.59
CA ILE A 4 -21.64 -3.48 30.53
C ILE A 4 -20.21 -2.94 30.56
N TYR A 5 -20.06 -1.63 30.44
CA TYR A 5 -18.80 -0.96 30.70
C TYR A 5 -18.67 -0.74 32.22
N ASP A 6 -17.74 -1.44 32.84
CA ASP A 6 -17.44 -1.34 34.27
C ASP A 6 -15.90 -1.41 34.47
N PRO A 7 -15.25 -0.33 34.91
CA PRO A 7 -13.82 -0.32 35.20
C PRO A 7 -13.39 -1.32 36.29
N ALA A 8 -14.24 -1.58 37.28
CA ALA A 8 -13.94 -2.54 38.35
C ALA A 8 -13.92 -4.00 37.83
N SER A 9 -14.53 -4.24 36.67
CA SER A 9 -14.48 -5.52 35.97
C SER A 9 -13.24 -5.67 35.06
N GLN A 10 -12.40 -4.64 34.94
CA GLN A 10 -11.20 -4.60 34.08
C GLN A 10 -9.91 -4.62 34.90
N GLU A 11 -9.90 -5.42 35.95
CA GLU A 11 -8.75 -5.59 36.84
C GLU A 11 -7.82 -6.71 36.39
N GLY A 12 -6.60 -6.72 36.92
CA GLY A 12 -5.57 -7.72 36.64
C GLY A 12 -4.38 -7.18 35.86
N THR A 13 -3.33 -7.99 35.82
CA THR A 13 -2.08 -7.70 35.10
C THR A 13 -1.77 -8.86 34.14
N ASN A 14 -1.01 -8.57 33.09
CA ASN A 14 -0.56 -9.57 32.14
C ASN A 14 0.84 -9.21 31.63
N PRO A 15 1.53 -10.13 30.95
CA PRO A 15 2.91 -9.91 30.48
C PRO A 15 3.09 -8.81 29.42
N CYS A 16 2.00 -8.29 28.83
CA CYS A 16 2.00 -7.15 27.92
C CYS A 16 1.73 -5.81 28.63
N HIS A 17 1.42 -5.83 29.93
CA HIS A 17 1.16 -4.63 30.71
C HIS A 17 2.44 -3.82 30.94
N GLY A 18 2.35 -2.49 30.78
CA GLY A 18 3.44 -1.56 31.03
C GLY A 18 4.01 -0.90 29.75
N PRO A 19 5.00 -0.01 29.91
CA PRO A 19 5.48 0.86 28.83
C PRO A 19 6.23 0.10 27.73
N ASP A 20 6.87 -1.02 28.07
CA ASP A 20 7.62 -1.86 27.14
C ASP A 20 6.72 -2.77 26.28
N ARG A 21 5.40 -2.82 26.55
CA ARG A 21 4.43 -3.68 25.82
C ARG A 21 4.90 -5.13 25.72
N GLY A 22 5.53 -5.61 26.79
CA GLY A 22 6.21 -6.89 26.81
C GLY A 22 7.28 -7.02 25.73
N GLY A 23 8.10 -6.01 25.44
CA GLY A 23 9.16 -6.07 24.43
C GLY A 23 8.71 -6.35 22.99
N CYS A 24 7.43 -6.15 22.65
CA CYS A 24 6.94 -6.33 21.28
C CYS A 24 6.91 -4.98 20.54
N PRO A 25 7.53 -4.87 19.34
CA PRO A 25 7.53 -3.63 18.58
C PRO A 25 6.14 -3.27 18.03
N HIS A 26 5.30 -4.28 17.77
CA HIS A 26 3.98 -4.12 17.17
C HIS A 26 2.84 -4.51 18.10
N LEU A 27 2.51 -5.80 18.16
CA LEU A 27 1.38 -6.30 18.92
C LEU A 27 1.86 -7.34 19.93
N CYS A 28 1.50 -7.14 21.19
CA CYS A 28 1.71 -8.10 22.26
C CYS A 28 0.39 -8.80 22.60
N LEU A 29 0.38 -10.13 22.54
CA LEU A 29 -0.79 -10.95 22.87
C LEU A 29 -0.50 -11.78 24.12
N PRO A 30 -1.20 -11.56 25.25
CA PRO A 30 -1.11 -12.43 26.41
C PRO A 30 -1.82 -13.75 26.08
N VAL A 31 -1.09 -14.87 26.10
CA VAL A 31 -1.63 -16.21 25.82
C VAL A 31 -1.87 -17.02 27.10
N SER A 32 -1.28 -16.57 28.21
CA SER A 32 -1.59 -17.06 29.56
C SER A 32 -1.32 -15.95 30.59
N PRO A 33 -1.57 -16.17 31.89
CA PRO A 33 -1.22 -15.21 32.94
C PRO A 33 0.27 -14.85 33.00
N THR A 34 1.16 -15.73 32.50
CA THR A 34 2.62 -15.55 32.58
C THR A 34 3.33 -15.50 31.23
N THR A 35 2.64 -15.86 30.14
CA THR A 35 3.23 -15.93 28.80
C THR A 35 2.54 -15.02 27.79
N ARG A 36 3.32 -14.54 26.83
CA ARG A 36 2.89 -13.69 25.73
C ARG A 36 3.53 -14.13 24.42
N VAL A 37 2.97 -13.66 23.32
CA VAL A 37 3.53 -13.81 21.96
C VAL A 37 3.52 -12.44 21.28
N CYS A 38 4.60 -12.10 20.57
CA CYS A 38 4.59 -10.95 19.67
C CYS A 38 3.97 -11.33 18.33
N LYS A 39 3.14 -10.45 17.78
CA LYS A 39 2.63 -10.55 16.41
C LYS A 39 2.96 -9.29 15.64
N CYS A 40 3.26 -9.47 14.36
CA CYS A 40 3.66 -8.40 13.47
C CYS A 40 2.44 -7.83 12.73
N ALA A 41 2.48 -6.53 12.46
CA ALA A 41 1.50 -5.86 11.62
C ALA A 41 1.60 -6.33 10.16
N THR A 42 0.57 -6.04 9.37
CA THR A 42 0.56 -6.22 7.92
C THR A 42 1.81 -5.57 7.28
N GLY A 43 2.45 -6.26 6.34
CA GLY A 43 3.71 -5.84 5.72
C GLY A 43 4.97 -6.28 6.48
N TYR A 44 4.83 -6.98 7.61
CA TYR A 44 5.95 -7.47 8.41
C TYR A 44 5.82 -8.97 8.70
N ALA A 45 6.95 -9.67 8.71
CA ALA A 45 7.11 -11.03 9.17
C ALA A 45 7.82 -11.06 10.54
N GLN A 46 7.66 -12.16 11.28
CA GLN A 46 8.43 -12.39 12.49
C GLN A 46 9.89 -12.65 12.11
N ASP A 47 10.83 -12.08 12.86
CA ASP A 47 12.26 -12.30 12.66
C ASP A 47 12.63 -13.75 13.01
N PRO A 48 13.23 -14.54 12.09
CA PRO A 48 13.60 -15.93 12.34
C PRO A 48 14.65 -16.10 13.46
N THR A 49 15.42 -15.06 13.75
CA THR A 49 16.48 -15.09 14.77
C THR A 49 16.04 -14.50 16.11
N ASN A 50 14.94 -13.74 16.12
CA ASN A 50 14.39 -13.10 17.31
C ASN A 50 12.87 -13.06 17.25
N GLU A 51 12.21 -14.01 17.92
CA GLU A 51 10.75 -14.13 17.94
C GLU A 51 10.00 -12.88 18.45
N THR A 52 10.67 -11.94 19.13
CA THR A 52 10.05 -10.69 19.57
C THR A 52 10.09 -9.58 18.53
N ASN A 53 10.93 -9.71 17.51
CA ASN A 53 11.17 -8.69 16.50
C ASN A 53 10.31 -8.91 15.24
N CYS A 54 10.10 -7.83 14.48
CA CYS A 54 9.35 -7.83 13.23
C CYS A 54 10.20 -7.23 12.11
N ILE A 55 10.34 -7.97 11.01
CA ILE A 55 11.09 -7.56 9.81
C ILE A 55 10.13 -7.24 8.67
N GLY A 56 10.48 -6.26 7.83
CA GLY A 56 9.67 -5.90 6.67
C GLY A 56 9.69 -6.94 5.57
N VAL A 57 8.54 -7.15 4.93
CA VAL A 57 8.45 -7.95 3.72
C VAL A 57 8.78 -7.05 2.53
N SER A 58 9.93 -7.27 1.90
CA SER A 58 10.42 -6.46 0.79
C SER A 58 10.00 -6.96 -0.59
N GLU A 59 9.54 -8.22 -0.69
CA GLU A 59 9.19 -8.84 -1.97
C GLU A 59 7.79 -9.43 -1.93
N PHE A 60 6.92 -8.91 -2.79
CA PHE A 60 5.55 -9.37 -2.96
C PHE A 60 5.01 -8.90 -4.31
N LEU A 61 3.98 -9.57 -4.81
CA LEU A 61 3.25 -9.16 -6.00
C LEU A 61 2.05 -8.31 -5.57
N MET A 62 1.87 -7.14 -6.18
CA MET A 62 0.63 -6.36 -6.05
C MET A 62 -0.14 -6.44 -7.37
N TYR A 63 -1.46 -6.51 -7.26
CA TYR A 63 -2.35 -6.58 -8.42
C TYR A 63 -3.70 -5.95 -8.10
N SER A 64 -4.35 -5.39 -9.11
CA SER A 64 -5.73 -4.92 -9.03
C SER A 64 -6.69 -5.98 -9.58
N ILE A 65 -7.85 -6.12 -8.95
CA ILE A 65 -8.99 -6.84 -9.52
C ILE A 65 -10.22 -5.97 -9.33
N ASN A 66 -10.71 -5.36 -10.41
CA ASN A 66 -11.96 -4.59 -10.42
C ASN A 66 -12.03 -3.58 -9.25
N TRP A 67 -12.72 -3.96 -8.16
CA TRP A 67 -13.05 -3.17 -6.98
C TRP A 67 -12.03 -3.28 -5.84
N GLU A 68 -10.89 -3.94 -6.05
CA GLU A 68 -9.91 -4.22 -5.01
C GLU A 68 -8.46 -4.11 -5.53
N ILE A 69 -7.55 -3.75 -4.63
CA ILE A 69 -6.10 -3.88 -4.81
C ILE A 69 -5.62 -4.88 -3.76
N ARG A 70 -4.87 -5.89 -4.20
CA ARG A 70 -4.43 -7.00 -3.37
C ARG A 70 -2.92 -7.18 -3.45
N GLY A 71 -2.38 -7.66 -2.34
CA GLY A 71 -0.99 -8.10 -2.23
C GLY A 71 -0.94 -9.60 -2.09
N LEU A 72 -0.13 -10.24 -2.91
CA LEU A 72 0.21 -11.65 -2.84
C LEU A 72 1.67 -11.75 -2.38
N PRO A 73 1.94 -12.24 -1.17
CA PRO A 73 3.31 -12.53 -0.77
C PRO A 73 3.90 -13.63 -1.64
N ILE A 74 5.20 -13.57 -1.89
CA ILE A 74 5.91 -14.63 -2.61
C ILE A 74 5.95 -15.88 -1.71
N PRO A 75 5.70 -17.10 -2.26
CA PRO A 75 5.66 -18.32 -1.45
C PRO A 75 6.96 -18.54 -0.67
N SER A 76 6.88 -18.41 0.65
CA SER A 76 7.88 -18.87 1.61
C SER A 76 7.36 -20.11 2.35
N PRO A 77 8.24 -21.00 2.86
CA PRO A 77 7.82 -22.19 3.60
C PRO A 77 6.93 -21.89 4.82
N ASP A 78 7.06 -20.69 5.39
CA ASP A 78 6.18 -20.19 6.45
C ASP A 78 5.02 -19.41 5.84
N SER A 79 3.79 -19.73 6.28
CA SER A 79 2.53 -19.09 5.85
C SER A 79 2.70 -17.58 5.78
N PRO A 80 2.75 -16.98 4.57
CA PRO A 80 3.29 -15.63 4.46
C PRO A 80 2.31 -14.60 5.02
N PRO A 81 2.81 -13.54 5.70
CA PRO A 81 1.96 -12.52 6.28
C PRO A 81 1.24 -11.72 5.18
N PRO A 82 0.07 -11.15 5.48
CA PRO A 82 -0.55 -10.19 4.56
C PRO A 82 0.39 -9.00 4.37
N VAL A 83 0.59 -8.59 3.12
CA VAL A 83 1.54 -7.53 2.74
C VAL A 83 0.88 -6.18 2.49
N LEU A 84 -0.44 -6.17 2.24
CA LEU A 84 -1.24 -4.95 2.09
C LEU A 84 -2.36 -4.92 3.12
N GLY A 85 -2.61 -3.74 3.67
CA GLY A 85 -3.79 -3.47 4.47
C GLY A 85 -5.04 -3.39 3.58
N PRO A 86 -6.25 -3.39 4.18
CA PRO A 86 -7.48 -3.27 3.41
C PRO A 86 -7.59 -1.88 2.77
N ILE A 87 -7.34 -1.80 1.45
CA ILE A 87 -7.56 -0.58 0.67
C ILE A 87 -9.06 -0.47 0.35
N SER A 88 -9.76 0.34 1.14
CA SER A 88 -11.21 0.51 1.01
C SER A 88 -11.57 1.43 -0.15
N ARG A 89 -12.81 1.37 -0.67
CA ARG A 89 -13.36 2.31 -1.67
C ARG A 89 -12.57 2.38 -2.99
N VAL A 90 -11.91 1.31 -3.38
CA VAL A 90 -11.47 1.14 -4.78
C VAL A 90 -12.72 0.87 -5.60
N SER A 91 -12.89 1.56 -6.73
CA SER A 91 -14.07 1.41 -7.58
C SER A 91 -13.71 0.57 -8.81
N MET A 92 -12.81 1.02 -9.67
CA MET A 92 -12.38 0.23 -10.81
C MET A 92 -10.90 0.44 -11.10
N ALA A 93 -10.05 -0.13 -10.25
CA ALA A 93 -8.60 -0.01 -10.40
C ALA A 93 -8.12 -0.78 -11.64
N THR A 94 -7.61 -0.07 -12.64
CA THR A 94 -7.11 -0.69 -13.88
C THR A 94 -5.63 -0.99 -13.86
N SER A 95 -4.85 -0.17 -13.16
CA SER A 95 -3.42 -0.33 -12.97
C SER A 95 -3.02 0.21 -11.61
N VAL A 96 -1.96 -0.35 -11.06
CA VAL A 96 -1.39 0.02 -9.78
C VAL A 96 0.13 -0.02 -9.88
N ASP A 97 0.79 0.99 -9.33
CA ASP A 97 2.24 1.05 -9.18
C ASP A 97 2.59 1.68 -7.81
N PHE A 98 3.84 1.59 -7.37
CA PHE A 98 4.22 1.96 -6.01
C PHE A 98 5.52 2.75 -5.95
N GLU A 99 5.59 3.64 -4.97
CA GLU A 99 6.78 4.40 -4.64
C GLU A 99 7.72 3.56 -3.77
N TYR A 100 8.81 3.05 -4.35
CA TYR A 100 9.86 2.38 -3.59
C TYR A 100 10.87 3.41 -3.07
N CYS A 101 11.01 3.52 -1.74
CA CYS A 101 12.04 4.32 -1.10
C CYS A 101 12.81 3.46 -0.07
N LEU A 102 14.14 3.38 -0.19
CA LEU A 102 15.01 2.55 0.65
C LEU A 102 15.15 3.02 2.11
N ALA A 103 14.40 4.03 2.56
CA ALA A 103 14.57 4.66 3.86
C ALA A 103 13.61 4.11 4.93
N VAL A 104 14.05 3.05 5.64
CA VAL A 104 13.71 2.66 7.04
C VAL A 104 12.24 2.37 7.40
N ASP A 105 11.24 2.76 6.62
CA ASP A 105 9.82 2.46 6.88
C ASP A 105 9.18 1.76 5.68
N TRP A 106 9.22 0.42 5.71
CA TRP A 106 8.62 -0.45 4.71
C TRP A 106 7.07 -0.43 4.72
N VAL A 107 6.44 0.42 5.53
CA VAL A 107 4.98 0.62 5.58
C VAL A 107 4.54 2.05 5.21
N ALA A 108 5.47 3.00 5.06
CA ALA A 108 5.14 4.35 4.63
C ALA A 108 4.98 4.51 3.10
N HIS A 109 5.27 3.47 2.30
CA HIS A 109 5.20 3.51 0.84
C HIS A 109 3.82 3.88 0.31
N ASN A 110 3.81 4.81 -0.63
CA ASN A 110 2.61 5.20 -1.35
C ASN A 110 2.38 4.26 -2.54
N LEU A 111 1.20 3.69 -2.64
CA LEU A 111 0.71 3.05 -3.86
C LEU A 111 -0.13 4.04 -4.64
N TYR A 112 -0.03 4.01 -5.96
CA TYR A 112 -0.75 4.83 -6.91
C TYR A 112 -1.59 3.94 -7.80
N TRP A 113 -2.83 4.32 -8.10
CA TRP A 113 -3.67 3.57 -9.02
C TRP A 113 -4.56 4.47 -9.86
N THR A 114 -4.89 4.00 -11.05
CA THR A 114 -5.90 4.60 -11.92
C THR A 114 -7.25 3.97 -11.65
N ASP A 115 -8.28 4.80 -11.44
CA ASP A 115 -9.66 4.32 -11.31
C ASP A 115 -10.48 4.71 -12.55
N LEU A 116 -10.85 3.72 -13.36
CA LEU A 116 -11.55 3.93 -14.63
C LEU A 116 -12.97 4.45 -14.43
N LYS A 117 -13.64 4.02 -13.35
CA LYS A 117 -15.03 4.40 -13.09
C LYS A 117 -15.12 5.79 -12.47
N MET A 118 -14.20 6.11 -11.58
CA MET A 118 -14.14 7.42 -10.93
C MET A 118 -13.40 8.47 -11.78
N LYS A 119 -12.64 8.03 -12.78
CA LYS A 119 -11.81 8.87 -13.68
C LYS A 119 -10.81 9.73 -12.91
N VAL A 120 -10.11 9.09 -11.99
CA VAL A 120 -9.09 9.72 -11.14
C VAL A 120 -7.83 8.86 -11.07
N ILE A 121 -6.72 9.49 -10.68
CA ILE A 121 -5.55 8.78 -10.16
C ILE A 121 -5.45 9.10 -8.68
N GLU A 122 -5.33 8.06 -7.87
CA GLU A 122 -5.31 8.16 -6.41
C GLU A 122 -4.03 7.58 -5.85
N THR A 123 -3.71 7.99 -4.63
CA THR A 123 -2.60 7.44 -3.86
C THR A 123 -3.03 7.18 -2.42
N CYS A 124 -2.40 6.20 -1.78
CA CYS A 124 -2.47 5.98 -0.33
C CYS A 124 -1.27 5.15 0.12
N ARG A 125 -1.06 5.04 1.44
CA ARG A 125 -0.07 4.09 1.97
C ARG A 125 -0.52 2.65 1.77
N THR A 126 0.41 1.70 1.80
CA THR A 126 0.13 0.24 1.73
C THR A 126 -0.81 -0.27 2.82
N ASN A 127 -0.94 0.44 3.94
CA ASN A 127 -1.91 0.16 4.99
C ASN A 127 -3.28 0.85 4.81
N GLY A 128 -3.48 1.56 3.70
CA GLY A 128 -4.70 2.30 3.36
C GLY A 128 -4.83 3.70 3.98
N SER A 129 -3.86 4.13 4.78
CA SER A 129 -3.86 5.48 5.37
C SER A 129 -3.39 6.55 4.38
N PHE A 130 -3.62 7.83 4.70
CA PHE A 130 -3.21 8.98 3.88
C PHE A 130 -3.67 8.94 2.42
N ARG A 131 -4.91 8.50 2.19
CA ARG A 131 -5.49 8.50 0.85
C ARG A 131 -5.69 9.92 0.32
N TYR A 132 -5.29 10.14 -0.92
CA TYR A 132 -5.39 11.41 -1.62
C TYR A 132 -5.67 11.19 -3.12
N VAL A 133 -6.42 12.10 -3.74
CA VAL A 133 -6.68 12.09 -5.19
C VAL A 133 -5.63 12.96 -5.87
N VAL A 134 -4.67 12.32 -6.54
CA VAL A 134 -3.54 12.99 -7.19
C VAL A 134 -3.97 13.71 -8.45
N ILE A 135 -4.72 13.04 -9.31
CA ILE A 135 -5.28 13.62 -10.54
C ILE A 135 -6.80 13.57 -10.46
N PRO A 136 -7.47 14.68 -10.10
CA PRO A 136 -8.92 14.69 -9.87
C PRO A 136 -9.74 14.91 -11.14
N THR A 137 -9.14 15.43 -12.23
CA THR A 137 -9.87 15.84 -13.44
C THR A 137 -9.04 15.69 -14.71
N GLY A 138 -9.70 15.77 -15.86
CA GLY A 138 -9.06 15.69 -17.18
C GLY A 138 -8.59 14.29 -17.54
N LEU A 139 -9.23 13.27 -16.97
CA LEU A 139 -9.09 11.87 -17.37
C LEU A 139 -10.41 11.40 -18.00
N ASP A 140 -10.34 10.61 -19.05
CA ASP A 140 -11.51 10.04 -19.73
C ASP A 140 -11.56 8.53 -19.57
N SER A 141 -10.49 7.83 -19.97
CA SER A 141 -10.31 6.39 -19.74
C SER A 141 -8.87 6.12 -19.28
N PRO A 142 -8.51 6.40 -18.02
CA PRO A 142 -7.17 6.11 -17.51
C PRO A 142 -6.96 4.59 -17.42
N TYR A 143 -5.83 4.09 -17.92
CA TYR A 143 -5.56 2.64 -18.00
C TYR A 143 -4.34 2.21 -17.19
N SER A 144 -3.16 2.76 -17.49
CA SER A 144 -1.91 2.41 -16.84
C SER A 144 -1.31 3.58 -16.09
N VAL A 145 -0.62 3.30 -14.98
CA VAL A 145 0.13 4.26 -14.17
C VAL A 145 1.53 3.71 -13.90
N ALA A 146 2.52 4.59 -13.95
CA ALA A 146 3.89 4.26 -13.59
C ALA A 146 4.54 5.41 -12.80
N VAL A 147 5.35 5.08 -11.81
CA VAL A 147 5.99 6.01 -10.88
C VAL A 147 7.51 5.98 -11.08
N ASP A 148 8.15 7.15 -11.15
CA ASP A 148 9.61 7.32 -11.08
C ASP A 148 9.94 8.05 -9.76
N PRO A 149 10.11 7.31 -8.64
CA PRO A 149 10.40 7.89 -7.34
C PRO A 149 11.67 8.75 -7.32
N PRO A 150 12.81 8.33 -7.92
CA PRO A 150 14.03 9.14 -7.94
C PRO A 150 13.83 10.54 -8.55
N LYS A 151 12.97 10.68 -9.55
CA LYS A 151 12.64 11.97 -10.16
C LYS A 151 11.39 12.63 -9.61
N GLY A 152 10.65 11.96 -8.73
CA GLY A 152 9.38 12.44 -8.21
C GLY A 152 8.34 12.63 -9.32
N LEU A 153 8.30 11.73 -10.30
CA LEU A 153 7.38 11.82 -11.43
C LEU A 153 6.35 10.69 -11.44
N LEU A 154 5.15 11.03 -11.88
CA LEU A 154 4.04 10.14 -12.14
C LEU A 154 3.74 10.17 -13.64
N PHE A 155 3.55 9.01 -14.24
CA PHE A 155 3.17 8.83 -15.64
C PHE A 155 1.89 8.02 -15.72
N TRP A 156 1.04 8.30 -16.71
CA TRP A 156 -0.14 7.49 -16.95
C TRP A 156 -0.54 7.49 -18.42
N SER A 157 -1.23 6.42 -18.83
CA SER A 157 -1.95 6.36 -20.10
C SER A 157 -3.42 6.68 -19.90
N ASP A 158 -3.96 7.52 -20.78
CA ASP A 158 -5.40 7.71 -20.96
C ASP A 158 -5.75 7.27 -22.38
N THR A 159 -6.68 6.32 -22.52
CA THR A 159 -7.10 5.74 -23.80
C THR A 159 -8.51 6.19 -24.21
N GLY A 160 -9.00 7.29 -23.62
CA GLY A 160 -10.31 7.83 -23.93
C GLY A 160 -10.38 8.47 -25.33
N LYS A 161 -11.21 9.50 -25.49
CA LYS A 161 -11.45 10.16 -26.79
C LYS A 161 -10.18 10.69 -27.46
N GLN A 162 -9.18 11.09 -26.67
CA GLN A 162 -7.88 11.57 -27.14
C GLN A 162 -6.79 10.75 -26.42
N PRO A 163 -6.36 9.62 -27.01
CA PRO A 163 -5.36 8.78 -26.37
C PRO A 163 -4.05 9.53 -26.15
N SER A 164 -3.53 9.49 -24.94
CA SER A 164 -2.28 10.18 -24.60
C SER A 164 -1.52 9.48 -23.48
N ILE A 165 -0.21 9.71 -23.47
CA ILE A 165 0.63 9.51 -22.29
C ILE A 165 0.87 10.89 -21.68
N SER A 166 0.58 11.01 -20.40
CA SER A 166 0.79 12.24 -19.64
C SER A 166 1.69 11.98 -18.43
N ARG A 167 2.23 13.07 -17.88
CA ARG A 167 3.02 13.06 -16.66
C ARG A 167 2.67 14.19 -15.72
N SER A 168 3.05 14.06 -14.46
CA SER A 168 3.01 15.11 -13.43
C SER A 168 4.09 14.85 -12.39
N ALA A 169 4.26 15.76 -11.43
CA ALA A 169 4.90 15.42 -10.16
C ALA A 169 4.03 14.43 -9.35
N LEU A 170 4.59 13.78 -8.33
CA LEU A 170 3.88 12.81 -7.47
C LEU A 170 2.69 13.40 -6.70
N ASP A 171 2.64 14.72 -6.52
CA ASP A 171 1.54 15.45 -5.89
C ASP A 171 0.44 15.89 -6.89
N GLY A 172 0.63 15.60 -8.18
CA GLY A 172 -0.28 15.96 -9.27
C GLY A 172 0.02 17.31 -9.93
N THR A 173 1.01 18.06 -9.44
CA THR A 173 1.41 19.35 -10.02
C THR A 173 2.23 19.17 -11.30
N SER A 174 2.51 20.26 -12.02
CA SER A 174 3.37 20.25 -13.21
C SER A 174 2.93 19.26 -14.30
N ARG A 175 1.61 19.13 -14.50
CA ARG A 175 1.02 18.24 -15.49
C ARG A 175 1.45 18.62 -16.90
N ALA A 176 1.89 17.63 -17.67
CA ALA A 176 2.29 17.79 -19.07
C ALA A 176 1.91 16.56 -19.90
N VAL A 177 1.56 16.77 -21.16
CA VAL A 177 1.38 15.68 -22.14
C VAL A 177 2.77 15.26 -22.65
N VAL A 178 3.07 13.98 -22.56
CA VAL A 178 4.30 13.38 -23.10
C VAL A 178 4.12 13.11 -24.59
N THR A 179 2.99 12.50 -24.97
CA THR A 179 2.60 12.28 -26.36
C THR A 179 1.09 12.06 -26.46
N ASP A 180 0.47 12.59 -27.51
CA ASP A 180 -0.94 12.43 -27.88
C ASP A 180 -1.11 11.77 -29.26
N THR A 181 -0.02 11.32 -29.86
CA THR A 181 -0.01 10.73 -31.21
C THR A 181 -0.11 9.20 -31.18
N VAL A 182 -0.54 8.62 -30.05
CA VAL A 182 -0.51 7.16 -29.84
C VAL A 182 -1.74 6.50 -30.45
N ALA A 183 -1.65 6.16 -31.73
CA ALA A 183 -2.72 5.51 -32.47
C ALA A 183 -3.06 4.14 -31.84
N GLY A 184 -4.34 3.95 -31.47
CA GLY A 184 -4.85 2.71 -30.87
C GLY A 184 -4.79 2.64 -29.34
N GLY A 185 -4.20 3.65 -28.67
CA GLY A 185 -4.10 3.72 -27.21
C GLY A 185 -2.94 2.90 -26.63
N VAL A 186 -2.66 3.14 -25.34
CA VAL A 186 -1.58 2.50 -24.58
C VAL A 186 -2.18 1.71 -23.44
N ASN A 187 -2.06 0.39 -23.50
CA ASN A 187 -2.60 -0.48 -22.47
C ASN A 187 -1.73 -0.52 -21.21
N ASP A 188 -0.41 -0.40 -21.37
CA ASP A 188 0.50 -0.44 -20.22
C ASP A 188 1.75 0.43 -20.41
N ILE A 189 2.29 0.91 -19.30
CA ILE A 189 3.52 1.69 -19.20
C ILE A 189 4.33 1.09 -18.05
N ALA A 190 5.58 0.74 -18.33
CA ALA A 190 6.56 0.36 -17.33
C ALA A 190 7.76 1.30 -17.42
N LEU A 191 8.36 1.60 -16.28
CA LEU A 191 9.57 2.40 -16.18
C LEU A 191 10.71 1.52 -15.68
N ASP A 192 11.84 1.60 -16.36
CA ASP A 192 13.10 1.03 -15.90
C ASP A 192 13.97 2.19 -15.44
N TYR A 193 14.28 2.22 -14.14
CA TYR A 193 15.11 3.26 -13.54
C TYR A 193 16.17 2.63 -12.65
N GLU A 194 17.42 3.06 -12.82
CA GLU A 194 18.51 2.64 -11.93
C GLU A 194 18.35 3.29 -10.57
N VAL A 195 18.22 2.47 -9.53
CA VAL A 195 18.35 2.91 -8.14
C VAL A 195 19.85 3.08 -7.87
N ARG A 196 20.36 4.30 -8.02
CA ARG A 196 21.75 4.65 -7.68
C ARG A 196 21.94 4.86 -6.18
#